data_AF-A0AAW4BHM4-F1
#
_entry.id   AF-A0AAW4BHM4-F1
#
_cell.length_a   1.000
_cell.length_b   1.000
_cell.length_c   1.000
_cell.angle_alpha   90.00
_cell.angle_beta   90.00
_cell.angle_gamma   90.00
#
_symmetry.space_group_name_H-M   'P 1'
#
loop_
_entity.id
_entity.type
_entity.pdbx_description
1 polymer ?
#
loop_
_entity_poly.entity_id
_entity_poly.type
_entity_poly.pdbx_seq_one_letter_code
_entity_poly.pdbx_strand_id
1 'polypeptide(L)'
;EHPIIYENRRVDWPKRDRSLVRRLCQLRQECEQDDFSPRMSSTFLLSKLKIGAMPERKFRYLPLTKQFLVKYSESVAQYQIRRLGNQYISLYLQNIQIERWRLLRGSGLSEERLTPLARCFLTGITEGIWAITDLSTSQKMR
;
A
#
# COMPACT_ATOMS: atom_id res chain seq x y z
N GLU A 1 4.16 34.37 -32.66
CA GLU A 1 4.03 32.98 -33.12
C GLU A 1 3.03 32.26 -32.23
N HIS A 2 1.93 31.73 -32.79
CA HIS A 2 0.98 30.92 -32.02
C HIS A 2 1.45 29.46 -32.04
N PRO A 3 1.59 28.78 -30.88
CA PRO A 3 2.05 27.41 -30.87
C PRO A 3 1.00 26.51 -31.55
N ILE A 4 1.44 25.73 -32.54
CA ILE A 4 0.62 24.69 -33.16
C ILE A 4 0.37 23.61 -32.10
N ILE A 5 -0.83 23.58 -31.53
CA ILE A 5 -1.24 22.55 -30.58
C ILE A 5 -1.57 21.29 -31.39
N TYR A 6 -0.64 20.34 -31.43
CA TYR A 6 -0.87 19.03 -32.03
C TYR A 6 -1.71 18.16 -31.09
N GLU A 7 -3.02 18.07 -31.34
CA GLU A 7 -3.88 17.09 -30.66
C GLU A 7 -3.69 15.70 -31.28
N ASN A 8 -2.95 14.85 -30.57
CA ASN A 8 -2.79 13.45 -30.96
C ASN A 8 -4.10 12.67 -30.73
N ARG A 9 -4.91 12.54 -31.78
CA ARG A 9 -6.20 11.80 -31.77
C ARG A 9 -6.06 10.28 -31.82
N ARG A 10 -4.84 9.72 -31.90
CA ARG A 10 -4.64 8.25 -31.96
C ARG A 10 -4.99 7.54 -30.66
N VAL A 11 -5.06 8.27 -29.55
CA VAL A 11 -5.33 7.71 -28.23
C VAL A 11 -6.58 8.36 -27.65
N ASP A 12 -7.61 7.55 -27.42
CA ASP A 12 -8.75 7.91 -26.60
C ASP A 12 -8.30 7.94 -25.12
N TRP A 13 -7.86 9.10 -24.68
CA TRP A 13 -7.35 9.31 -23.31
C TRP A 13 -8.42 9.03 -22.24
N PRO A 14 -9.66 9.51 -22.34
CA PRO A 14 -10.71 9.16 -21.38
C PRO A 14 -10.95 7.65 -21.26
N LYS A 15 -11.00 6.92 -22.39
CA LYS A 15 -11.15 5.47 -22.39
C LYS A 15 -9.94 4.78 -21.77
N ARG A 16 -8.73 5.24 -22.10
CA ARG A 16 -7.48 4.73 -21.52
C ARG A 16 -7.43 4.93 -20.01
N ASP A 17 -7.78 6.11 -19.53
CA ASP A 17 -7.77 6.46 -18.10
C ASP A 17 -8.71 5.55 -17.30
N ARG A 18 -9.96 5.39 -17.76
CA ARG A 18 -10.91 4.44 -17.14
C ARG A 18 -10.41 3.01 -17.18
N SER A 19 -9.81 2.58 -18.29
CA SER A 19 -9.26 1.23 -18.42
C SER A 19 -8.09 0.99 -17.47
N LEU A 20 -7.23 1.99 -17.25
CA LEU A 20 -6.11 1.89 -16.32
C LEU A 20 -6.60 1.78 -14.88
N VAL A 21 -7.55 2.63 -14.47
CA VAL A 21 -8.11 2.58 -13.11
C VAL A 21 -8.74 1.23 -12.81
N ARG A 22 -9.50 0.63 -13.74
CA ARG A 22 -10.08 -0.71 -13.52
C ARG A 22 -9.02 -1.77 -13.28
N ARG A 23 -7.95 -1.76 -14.09
CA ARG A 23 -6.83 -2.69 -13.95
C ARG A 23 -6.06 -2.45 -12.65
N LEU A 24 -5.91 -1.20 -12.23
CA LEU A 24 -5.29 -0.84 -10.97
C LEU A 24 -6.13 -1.28 -9.76
N CYS A 25 -7.46 -1.16 -9.83
CA CYS A 25 -8.36 -1.69 -8.80
C CYS A 25 -8.22 -3.21 -8.64
N GLN A 26 -8.22 -3.94 -9.75
CA GLN A 26 -8.04 -5.40 -9.76
C GLN A 26 -6.68 -5.80 -9.18
N LEU A 27 -5.61 -5.19 -9.67
CA LEU A 27 -4.26 -5.43 -9.17
C LEU A 27 -4.12 -5.15 -7.66
N ARG A 28 -4.76 -4.08 -7.17
CA ARG A 28 -4.77 -3.75 -5.74
C ARG A 28 -5.49 -4.83 -4.93
N GLN A 29 -6.64 -5.30 -5.38
CA GLN A 29 -7.37 -6.39 -4.72
C GLN A 29 -6.54 -7.67 -4.67
N GLU A 30 -5.85 -8.02 -5.76
CA GLU A 30 -4.94 -9.15 -5.80
C GLU A 30 -3.79 -9.01 -4.80
N CYS A 31 -3.19 -7.82 -4.70
CA CYS A 31 -2.12 -7.55 -3.72
C CYS A 31 -2.63 -7.58 -2.28
N GLU A 32 -3.88 -7.18 -2.02
CA GLU A 32 -4.51 -7.25 -0.70
C GLU A 32 -4.74 -8.69 -0.22
N GLN A 33 -4.74 -9.68 -1.12
CA GLN A 33 -4.80 -11.10 -0.74
C GLN A 33 -3.42 -11.69 -0.38
N ASP A 34 -2.33 -10.99 -0.69
CA ASP A 34 -0.97 -11.41 -0.39
C ASP A 34 -0.38 -10.55 0.74
N ASP A 35 -0.39 -11.12 1.95
CA ASP A 35 0.16 -10.50 3.15
C ASP A 35 1.65 -10.14 3.04
N PHE A 36 2.39 -10.83 2.18
CA PHE A 36 3.82 -10.63 1.98
C PHE A 36 4.12 -9.87 0.68
N SER A 37 3.10 -9.30 0.06
CA SER A 37 3.24 -8.52 -1.16
C SER A 37 4.22 -7.35 -0.96
N PRO A 38 5.07 -7.03 -1.95
CA PRO A 38 5.90 -5.85 -1.93
C PRO A 38 5.08 -4.58 -1.74
N ARG A 39 5.74 -3.48 -1.33
CA ARG A 39 5.07 -2.18 -1.18
C ARG A 39 4.32 -1.78 -2.45
N MET A 40 3.02 -1.53 -2.30
CA MET A 40 2.14 -1.07 -3.37
C MET A 40 2.37 0.42 -3.70
N SER A 41 3.59 0.78 -4.07
CA SER A 41 3.91 2.14 -4.51
C SER A 41 3.34 2.43 -5.90
N SER A 42 3.20 3.72 -6.26
CA SER A 42 2.74 4.11 -7.60
C SER A 42 3.58 3.47 -8.71
N THR A 43 4.90 3.43 -8.52
CA THR A 43 5.84 2.81 -9.47
C THR A 43 5.64 1.30 -9.57
N PHE A 44 5.41 0.61 -8.45
CA PHE A 44 5.11 -0.83 -8.44
C PHE A 44 3.81 -1.13 -9.18
N LEU A 45 2.74 -0.40 -8.87
CA LEU A 45 1.43 -0.61 -9.49
C LEU A 45 1.49 -0.37 -11.01
N LEU A 46 2.17 0.70 -11.45
CA LEU A 46 2.37 0.97 -12.88
C LEU A 46 3.25 -0.09 -13.55
N SER A 47 4.34 -0.52 -12.91
CA SER A 47 5.24 -1.52 -13.49
C SER A 47 4.57 -2.87 -13.69
N LYS A 48 3.68 -3.28 -12.77
CA LYS A 48 2.84 -4.49 -12.91
C LYS A 48 1.90 -4.43 -14.11
N LEU A 49 1.48 -3.23 -14.52
CA LEU A 49 0.71 -3.04 -15.76
C LEU A 49 1.59 -2.90 -17.02
N LYS A 50 2.90 -3.14 -16.90
CA LYS A 50 3.93 -2.90 -17.93
C LYS A 50 3.98 -1.43 -18.38
N ILE A 51 3.67 -0.52 -17.46
CA ILE A 51 3.74 0.92 -17.67
C ILE A 51 4.97 1.41 -16.91
N GLY A 52 5.95 1.94 -17.65
CA GLY A 52 7.10 2.59 -17.05
C GLY A 52 6.70 3.82 -16.23
N ALA A 53 7.66 4.41 -15.52
CA ALA A 53 7.43 5.68 -14.82
C ALA A 53 6.84 6.72 -15.78
N MET A 54 5.70 7.29 -15.41
CA MET A 54 5.02 8.29 -16.22
C MET A 54 5.45 9.68 -15.76
N PRO A 55 5.91 10.55 -16.68
CA PRO A 55 6.17 11.94 -16.33
C PRO A 55 4.89 12.62 -15.87
N GLU A 56 5.01 13.57 -14.94
CA GLU A 56 3.87 14.31 -14.38
C GLU A 56 2.97 14.92 -15.46
N ARG A 57 3.58 15.40 -16.56
CA ARG A 57 2.88 15.96 -17.72
C ARG A 57 1.88 14.98 -18.37
N LYS A 58 2.16 13.67 -18.34
CA LYS A 58 1.23 12.66 -18.89
C LYS A 58 -0.01 12.46 -18.02
N PHE A 59 0.08 12.69 -16.70
CA PHE A 59 -1.08 12.59 -15.82
C PHE A 59 -2.15 13.64 -16.09
N ARG A 60 -1.82 14.74 -16.80
CA ARG A 60 -2.83 15.70 -17.31
C ARG A 60 -3.90 15.02 -18.17
N TYR A 61 -3.54 13.94 -18.88
CA TYR A 61 -4.46 13.16 -19.71
C TYR A 61 -5.07 11.96 -18.97
N LEU A 62 -4.62 11.68 -17.75
CA LEU A 62 -5.03 10.53 -16.94
C LEU A 62 -5.39 10.95 -15.50
N PRO A 63 -6.33 11.90 -15.31
CA PRO A 63 -6.66 12.43 -14.00
C PRO A 63 -7.17 11.36 -13.02
N LEU A 64 -7.94 10.37 -13.48
CA LEU A 64 -8.48 9.31 -12.62
C LEU A 64 -7.36 8.38 -12.17
N THR A 65 -6.46 8.00 -13.07
CA THR A 65 -5.26 7.22 -12.73
C THR A 65 -4.40 7.96 -11.71
N LYS A 66 -4.19 9.27 -11.89
CA LYS A 66 -3.43 10.08 -10.92
C LYS A 66 -4.07 10.04 -9.54
N GLN A 67 -5.37 10.31 -9.45
CA GLN A 67 -6.11 10.30 -8.19
C GLN A 67 -6.07 8.92 -7.52
N PHE A 68 -6.21 7.85 -8.30
CA PHE A 68 -6.07 6.49 -7.79
C PHE A 68 -4.70 6.28 -7.15
N LEU A 69 -3.62 6.59 -7.87
CA LEU A 69 -2.27 6.37 -7.37
C LEU A 69 -1.98 7.21 -6.11
N VAL A 70 -2.45 8.45 -6.05
CA VAL A 70 -2.31 9.29 -4.85
C VAL A 70 -3.05 8.69 -3.65
N LYS A 71 -4.27 8.18 -3.87
CA LYS A 71 -5.11 7.67 -2.79
C LYS A 71 -4.70 6.29 -2.29
N TYR A 72 -4.28 5.42 -3.19
CA TYR A 72 -4.14 3.98 -2.91
C TYR A 72 -2.70 3.47 -2.91
N SER A 73 -1.72 4.30 -3.29
CA SER A 73 -0.33 3.86 -3.18
C SER A 73 0.15 3.91 -1.73
N GLU A 74 0.86 2.87 -1.32
CA GLU A 74 1.43 2.79 0.02
C GLU A 74 2.65 3.70 0.18
N SER A 75 2.59 4.57 1.19
CA SER A 75 3.77 5.22 1.75
C SER A 75 4.71 4.19 2.39
N VAL A 76 5.96 4.59 2.63
CA VAL A 76 6.92 3.72 3.33
C VAL A 76 6.41 3.36 4.72
N ALA A 77 5.84 4.31 5.45
CA ALA A 77 5.31 4.09 6.79
C ALA A 77 4.15 3.07 6.79
N GLN A 78 3.17 3.23 5.90
CA GLN A 78 2.05 2.28 5.77
C GLN A 78 2.54 0.87 5.48
N TYR A 79 3.51 0.71 4.56
CA TYR A 79 4.08 -0.59 4.24
C TYR A 79 4.82 -1.24 5.43
N GLN A 80 5.54 -0.43 6.22
CA GLN A 80 6.20 -0.93 7.43
C GLN A 80 5.17 -1.38 8.47
N ILE A 81 4.10 -0.59 8.68
CA ILE A 81 3.00 -0.93 9.60
C ILE A 81 2.29 -2.21 9.16
N ARG A 82 1.97 -2.36 7.87
CA ARG A 82 1.36 -3.59 7.35
C ARG A 82 2.21 -4.82 7.66
N ARG A 83 3.52 -4.76 7.38
CA ARG A 83 4.42 -5.89 7.68
C ARG A 83 4.53 -6.20 9.16
N LEU A 84 4.54 -5.17 10.02
CA LEU A 84 4.51 -5.36 11.47
C LEU A 84 3.20 -6.00 11.92
N GLY A 85 2.07 -5.55 11.40
CA GLY A 85 0.74 -6.11 11.68
C GLY A 85 0.63 -7.57 11.25
N ASN A 86 1.06 -7.90 10.04
CA ASN A 86 1.03 -9.27 9.52
C ASN A 86 1.91 -10.20 10.37
N GLN A 87 3.09 -9.75 10.77
CA GLN A 87 3.94 -10.52 11.68
C GLN A 87 3.31 -10.68 13.07
N TYR A 88 2.67 -9.64 13.61
CA TYR A 88 1.97 -9.71 14.89
C TYR A 88 0.85 -10.75 14.85
N ILE A 89 -0.02 -10.69 13.83
CA ILE A 89 -1.13 -11.64 13.65
C ILE A 89 -0.59 -13.06 13.51
N SER A 90 0.47 -13.26 12.72
CA SER A 90 1.12 -14.57 12.56
C SER A 90 1.61 -15.15 13.89
N LEU A 91 2.31 -14.35 14.71
CA LEU A 91 2.78 -14.78 16.03
C LEU A 91 1.61 -15.08 16.98
N TYR A 92 0.59 -14.23 16.97
CA TYR A 92 -0.62 -14.40 17.80
C TYR A 92 -1.34 -15.72 17.46
N LEU A 93 -1.57 -16.00 16.18
CA LEU A 93 -2.23 -17.22 15.72
C LEU A 93 -1.41 -18.49 16.03
N GLN A 94 -0.08 -18.36 16.09
CA GLN A 94 0.83 -19.46 16.46
C GLN A 94 1.00 -19.61 17.99
N ASN A 95 0.33 -18.78 18.79
CA ASN A 95 0.48 -18.71 20.24
C ASN A 95 1.95 -18.50 20.68
N ILE A 96 2.70 -17.74 19.88
CA ILE A 96 4.09 -17.39 20.14
C ILE A 96 4.13 -16.04 20.85
N GLN A 97 4.92 -15.95 21.93
CA GLN A 97 5.11 -14.69 22.64
C GLN A 97 5.54 -13.57 21.68
N ILE A 98 4.82 -12.45 21.75
CA ILE A 98 5.03 -11.29 20.90
C ILE A 98 6.09 -10.42 21.56
N GLU A 99 7.28 -10.42 20.98
CA GLU A 99 8.41 -9.61 21.43
C GLU A 99 8.85 -8.66 20.32
N ARG A 100 9.29 -7.46 20.71
CA ARG A 100 9.71 -6.40 19.76
C ARG A 100 10.75 -6.88 18.76
N TRP A 101 11.80 -7.55 19.22
CA TRP A 101 12.87 -8.07 18.37
C TRP A 101 12.35 -9.13 17.38
N ARG A 102 11.35 -9.92 17.79
CA ARG A 102 10.75 -10.98 16.98
C ARG A 102 9.87 -10.39 15.88
N LEU A 103 9.11 -9.34 16.19
CA LEU A 103 8.35 -8.57 15.20
C LEU A 103 9.27 -7.94 14.15
N LEU A 104 10.35 -7.28 14.58
CA LEU A 104 11.31 -6.67 13.66
C LEU A 104 11.94 -7.71 12.74
N ARG A 105 12.43 -8.82 13.31
CA ARG A 105 13.05 -9.89 12.51
C ARG A 105 12.06 -10.51 11.53
N GLY A 106 10.87 -10.89 11.98
CA GLY A 106 9.87 -11.54 11.14
C GLY A 106 9.29 -10.64 10.04
N SER A 107 9.20 -9.33 10.30
CA SER A 107 8.74 -8.35 9.30
C SER A 107 9.84 -7.86 8.34
N GLY A 108 11.09 -8.33 8.51
CA GLY A 108 12.23 -7.87 7.71
C GLY A 108 12.53 -6.38 7.92
N LEU A 109 12.45 -5.91 9.16
CA LEU A 109 12.68 -4.54 9.58
C LEU A 109 13.83 -4.45 10.60
N SER A 110 14.44 -3.28 10.68
CA SER A 110 15.42 -2.93 11.70
C SER A 110 15.04 -1.61 12.34
N GLU A 111 15.53 -1.35 13.55
CA GLU A 111 15.25 -0.13 14.29
C GLU A 111 15.63 1.12 13.49
N GLU A 112 16.78 1.10 12.82
CA GLU A 112 17.35 2.24 12.11
C GLU A 112 16.52 2.63 10.89
N ARG A 113 15.81 1.65 10.31
CA ARG A 113 15.03 1.83 9.08
C ARG A 113 13.56 2.15 9.34
N LEU A 114 13.11 2.12 10.58
CA LEU A 114 11.74 2.46 10.92
C LEU A 114 11.47 3.95 10.70
N THR A 115 10.40 4.24 9.97
CA THR A 115 9.81 5.57 9.95
C THR A 115 9.26 5.92 11.34
N PRO A 116 9.18 7.22 11.71
CA PRO A 116 8.65 7.64 13.01
C PRO A 116 7.26 7.06 13.31
N LEU A 117 6.38 7.04 12.31
CA LEU A 117 5.03 6.48 12.46
C LEU A 117 5.05 4.96 12.70
N ALA A 118 5.88 4.21 11.96
CA ALA A 118 6.00 2.77 12.16
C ALA A 118 6.67 2.42 13.51
N ARG A 119 7.60 3.26 13.99
CA ARG A 119 8.18 3.13 15.33
C ARG A 119 7.13 3.32 16.42
N CYS A 120 6.32 4.37 16.30
CA CYS A 120 5.20 4.63 17.22
C CYS A 120 4.21 3.44 17.24
N PHE A 121 3.86 2.93 16.06
CA PHE A 121 3.01 1.74 15.94
C PHE A 121 3.64 0.52 16.64
N LEU A 122 4.92 0.22 16.36
CA LEU A 122 5.64 -0.91 16.98
C LEU A 122 5.66 -0.80 18.51
N THR A 123 6.03 0.36 19.04
CA THR A 123 6.01 0.65 20.47
C THR A 123 4.62 0.43 21.05
N GLY A 124 3.58 0.92 20.38
CA GLY A 124 2.20 0.73 20.80
C GLY A 124 1.80 -0.75 20.94
N ILE A 125 2.13 -1.58 19.94
CA ILE A 125 1.75 -3.00 19.94
C ILE A 125 2.62 -3.87 20.85
N THR A 126 3.82 -3.41 21.26
CA THR A 126 4.72 -4.17 22.15
C THR A 126 4.63 -3.74 23.61
N GLU A 127 4.37 -2.47 23.88
CA GLU A 127 4.38 -1.89 25.24
C GLU A 127 2.96 -1.68 25.79
N GLY A 128 1.93 -2.15 25.06
CA GLY A 128 0.57 -2.20 25.57
C GLY A 128 -0.15 -0.85 25.68
N ILE A 129 0.35 0.21 25.01
CA ILE A 129 -0.36 1.51 24.96
C ILE A 129 -1.77 1.34 24.34
N TRP A 130 -1.99 0.27 23.57
CA TRP A 130 -3.29 -0.11 22.97
C TRP A 130 -3.94 -1.35 23.61
N ALA A 131 -3.53 -1.77 24.81
CA ALA A 131 -3.92 -3.04 25.45
C ALA A 131 -5.42 -3.19 25.81
N ILE A 132 -6.32 -2.35 25.30
CA ILE A 132 -7.75 -2.35 25.65
C ILE A 132 -8.66 -2.42 24.42
N THR A 133 -8.25 -3.11 23.35
CA THR A 133 -9.24 -3.59 22.39
C THR A 133 -9.07 -5.09 22.24
N ASP A 134 -9.80 -5.82 23.08
CA ASP A 134 -10.05 -7.23 22.88
C ASP A 134 -10.65 -7.44 21.48
N LEU A 135 -9.83 -7.88 20.53
CA LEU A 135 -10.29 -8.36 19.22
C LEU A 135 -11.21 -9.60 19.34
N SER A 136 -11.41 -10.13 20.54
CA SER A 136 -12.38 -11.20 20.84
C SER A 136 -13.84 -10.76 20.77
N THR A 137 -14.14 -9.48 20.51
CA THR A 137 -15.52 -9.03 20.27
C THR A 137 -15.94 -9.24 18.81
N SER A 138 -15.65 -10.42 18.24
CA SER A 138 -16.48 -10.95 17.16
C SER A 138 -17.56 -11.80 17.81
N GLN A 139 -18.56 -11.10 18.38
CA GLN A 139 -19.81 -11.70 18.77
C GLN A 139 -20.38 -12.34 17.51
N LYS A 140 -20.50 -13.67 17.51
CA LYS A 140 -21.25 -14.44 16.52
C LYS A 140 -22.53 -13.68 16.17
N MET A 141 -22.63 -13.19 14.94
CA MET A 141 -23.92 -12.76 14.39
C MET A 141 -24.80 -14.01 14.32
N ARG A 142 -25.81 -14.05 15.20
CA ARG A 142 -27.01 -14.87 15.04
C ARG A 142 -27.97 -14.15 14.10
#